data_AF-A0A7X8LHV7-F1
#
_entry.id   AF-A0A7X8LHV7-F1
#
_cell.length_a   1.000
_cell.length_b   1.000
_cell.length_c   1.000
_cell.angle_alpha   90.00
_cell.angle_beta   90.00
_cell.angle_gamma   90.00
#
_symmetry.space_group_name_H-M   'P 1'
#
loop_
_entity.id
_entity.type
_entity.pdbx_description
1 polymer ?
#
loop_
_entity_poly.entity_id
_entity_poly.type
_entity_poly.pdbx_seq_one_letter_code
_entity_poly.pdbx_strand_id
1 'polypeptide(L)'
;FTLGAAASINLDGCGYAAAMGPGAGNSAATTSGRSASHGGSGGGTWNNGNGDYGGTGGGVVWLEAERRLLVDGTVSANGASMANYSGGGAGGSVYLRGAYFDGGGIIRANGGNGRTAGNGSGSGGGGRVAIWRRTHGFTGTAEQPVAGDTYSVGYRGEPGTIYWGDIPAQGTILLLR
;
A
#
# COMPACT_ATOMS: atom_id res chain seq x y z
N PHE A 1 15.93 12.55 8.79
CA PHE A 1 15.77 11.10 9.01
C PHE A 1 16.56 10.37 7.94
N THR A 2 17.22 9.28 8.30
CA THR A 2 17.97 8.44 7.37
C THR A 2 17.56 6.98 7.58
N LEU A 3 17.10 6.34 6.52
CA LEU A 3 16.93 4.90 6.44
C LEU A 3 18.07 4.34 5.58
N GLY A 4 19.09 3.75 6.23
CA GLY A 4 20.25 3.20 5.53
C GLY A 4 19.90 1.97 4.67
N ALA A 5 20.79 1.60 3.75
CA ALA A 5 20.54 0.57 2.73
C ALA A 5 20.11 -0.81 3.29
N ALA A 6 20.60 -1.20 4.47
CA ALA A 6 20.23 -2.45 5.13
C ALA A 6 19.01 -2.35 6.06
N ALA A 7 18.46 -1.14 6.25
CA ALA A 7 17.35 -0.90 7.15
C ALA A 7 16.00 -1.01 6.43
N SER A 8 14.96 -1.38 7.18
CA SER A 8 13.60 -1.44 6.65
C SER A 8 12.58 -0.90 7.63
N ILE A 9 11.62 -0.13 7.11
CA ILE A 9 10.33 0.09 7.75
C ILE A 9 9.37 -0.89 7.07
N ASN A 10 9.02 -1.97 7.77
CA ASN A 10 8.20 -3.04 7.23
C ASN A 10 6.86 -3.12 7.97
N LEU A 11 5.78 -2.78 7.27
CA LEU A 11 4.40 -2.89 7.72
C LEU A 11 3.57 -3.79 6.78
N ASP A 12 4.23 -4.74 6.13
CA ASP A 12 3.56 -5.72 5.26
C ASP A 12 2.58 -6.56 6.08
N GLY A 13 1.31 -6.63 5.66
CA GLY A 13 0.26 -7.36 6.37
C GLY A 13 -0.11 -6.81 7.75
N CYS A 14 0.44 -5.66 8.18
CA CYS A 14 0.16 -5.04 9.48
C CYS A 14 -1.11 -4.18 9.49
N GLY A 15 -1.92 -4.27 8.45
CA GLY A 15 -3.20 -3.59 8.29
C GLY A 15 -4.38 -4.38 8.84
N TYR A 16 -5.58 -4.01 8.43
CA TYR A 16 -6.80 -4.64 8.95
C TYR A 16 -7.08 -6.00 8.30
N ALA A 17 -7.75 -6.87 9.05
CA ALA A 17 -8.34 -8.08 8.51
C ALA A 17 -9.51 -7.77 7.55
N ALA A 18 -10.01 -8.80 6.88
CA ALA A 18 -11.12 -8.67 5.93
C ALA A 18 -12.37 -8.07 6.60
N ALA A 19 -13.02 -7.13 5.92
CA ALA A 19 -14.20 -6.40 6.42
C ALA A 19 -14.00 -5.65 7.76
N MET A 20 -12.75 -5.39 8.16
CA MET A 20 -12.40 -4.62 9.36
C MET A 20 -11.69 -3.32 8.99
N GLY A 21 -11.77 -2.32 9.87
CA GLY A 21 -11.08 -1.02 9.74
C GLY A 21 -11.91 0.11 9.11
N PRO A 22 -11.48 1.37 9.27
CA PRO A 22 -12.18 2.54 8.73
C PRO A 22 -12.14 2.52 7.20
N GLY A 23 -13.31 2.41 6.57
CA GLY A 23 -13.46 2.35 5.11
C GLY A 23 -13.38 0.94 4.51
N ALA A 24 -13.64 -0.11 5.29
CA ALA A 24 -13.75 -1.48 4.80
C ALA A 24 -14.80 -1.60 3.67
N GLY A 25 -14.41 -2.24 2.56
CA GLY A 25 -15.33 -2.57 1.47
C GLY A 25 -16.47 -3.47 1.94
N ASN A 26 -17.62 -3.33 1.29
CA ASN A 26 -18.83 -4.06 1.64
C ASN A 26 -18.57 -5.59 1.61
N SER A 27 -19.07 -6.32 2.61
CA SER A 27 -18.83 -7.75 2.85
C SER A 27 -19.32 -8.71 1.76
N ALA A 28 -19.66 -8.21 0.57
CA ALA A 28 -20.15 -9.00 -0.54
C ALA A 28 -18.97 -9.48 -1.40
N ALA A 29 -18.81 -10.80 -1.52
CA ALA A 29 -17.84 -11.52 -2.35
C ALA A 29 -17.90 -11.17 -3.86
N THR A 30 -18.66 -10.16 -4.27
CA THR A 30 -19.01 -9.84 -5.65
C THR A 30 -18.83 -8.38 -6.02
N THR A 31 -18.52 -7.47 -5.09
CA THR A 31 -18.21 -6.08 -5.45
C THR A 31 -16.72 -5.85 -5.45
N SER A 32 -16.19 -5.55 -6.63
CA SER A 32 -14.86 -5.03 -6.98
C SER A 32 -14.54 -3.67 -6.33
N GLY A 33 -14.96 -3.48 -5.08
CA GLY A 33 -15.05 -2.20 -4.39
C GLY A 33 -13.74 -1.80 -3.73
N ARG A 34 -12.95 -1.00 -4.46
CA ARG A 34 -12.17 0.17 -4.01
C ARG A 34 -11.88 0.26 -2.50
N SER A 35 -11.15 -0.68 -1.94
CA SER A 35 -10.82 -0.66 -0.52
C SER A 35 -9.42 -0.09 -0.30
N ALA A 36 -9.29 1.18 -0.64
CA ALA A 36 -8.12 1.99 -0.30
C ALA A 36 -8.36 2.66 1.06
N SER A 37 -8.54 1.84 2.11
CA SER A 37 -8.47 2.30 3.49
C SER A 37 -7.02 2.62 3.82
N HIS A 38 -6.78 3.57 4.74
CA HIS A 38 -5.42 4.01 5.05
C HIS A 38 -4.51 2.85 5.48
N GLY A 39 -5.06 1.79 6.09
CA GLY A 39 -4.32 0.57 6.46
C GLY A 39 -4.71 -0.69 5.68
N GLY A 40 -5.21 -0.57 4.44
CA GLY A 40 -5.60 -1.69 3.59
C GLY A 40 -6.75 -2.56 4.15
N SER A 41 -7.69 -2.98 3.30
CA SER A 41 -8.66 -4.01 3.71
C SER A 41 -8.07 -5.41 3.55
N GLY A 42 -8.39 -6.34 4.44
CA GLY A 42 -8.07 -7.74 4.19
C GLY A 42 -8.92 -8.37 3.07
N GLY A 43 -8.42 -9.45 2.46
CA GLY A 43 -9.10 -10.18 1.38
C GLY A 43 -10.24 -11.07 1.88
N GLY A 44 -11.31 -11.22 1.10
CA GLY A 44 -12.46 -12.08 1.46
C GLY A 44 -12.14 -13.59 1.40
N THR A 45 -13.00 -14.40 2.03
CA THR A 45 -12.93 -15.88 2.03
C THR A 45 -14.21 -16.55 1.51
N TRP A 46 -14.09 -17.82 1.10
CA TRP A 46 -15.23 -18.72 0.90
C TRP A 46 -15.64 -19.32 2.25
N ASN A 47 -16.89 -19.06 2.67
CA ASN A 47 -17.43 -19.57 3.94
C ASN A 47 -17.57 -21.10 3.90
N ASN A 48 -16.66 -21.82 4.57
CA ASN A 48 -16.85 -23.22 4.97
C ASN A 48 -16.80 -23.40 6.50
N GLY A 49 -17.23 -22.38 7.26
CA GLY A 49 -17.43 -22.49 8.71
C GLY A 49 -16.16 -22.58 9.57
N ASN A 50 -14.96 -22.47 9.00
CA ASN A 50 -13.70 -22.77 9.70
C ASN A 50 -12.78 -21.57 10.01
N GLY A 51 -13.24 -20.34 9.82
CA GLY A 51 -12.54 -19.15 10.33
C GLY A 51 -11.28 -18.73 9.58
N ASP A 52 -11.02 -19.25 8.38
CA ASP A 52 -9.91 -18.75 7.56
C ASP A 52 -10.28 -17.35 7.03
N TYR A 53 -9.51 -16.34 7.43
CA TYR A 53 -9.63 -14.96 6.94
C TYR A 53 -8.62 -14.78 5.81
N GLY A 54 -9.00 -14.09 4.72
CA GLY A 54 -8.02 -13.73 3.68
C GLY A 54 -6.93 -12.80 4.20
N GLY A 55 -5.93 -12.54 3.35
CA GLY A 55 -4.72 -11.78 3.69
C GLY A 55 -5.07 -10.44 4.33
N THR A 56 -4.41 -10.07 5.42
CA THR A 56 -4.54 -8.74 6.03
C THR A 56 -4.02 -7.65 5.10
N GLY A 57 -4.59 -6.44 5.20
CA GLY A 57 -4.09 -5.27 4.47
C GLY A 57 -2.66 -4.88 4.86
N GLY A 58 -2.02 -4.05 4.06
CA GLY A 58 -0.75 -3.40 4.44
C GLY A 58 -0.96 -2.26 5.43
N GLY A 59 -0.01 -2.01 6.32
CA GLY A 59 -0.15 -0.97 7.35
C GLY A 59 -0.02 0.48 6.84
N VAL A 60 0.04 1.43 7.78
CA VAL A 60 0.22 2.87 7.48
C VAL A 60 1.63 3.29 7.86
N VAL A 61 2.42 3.72 6.87
CA VAL A 61 3.65 4.48 7.12
C VAL A 61 3.32 5.96 7.03
N TRP A 62 3.55 6.70 8.11
CA TRP A 62 3.52 8.16 8.13
C TRP A 62 4.85 8.68 8.66
N LEU A 63 5.66 9.29 7.79
CA LEU A 63 6.98 9.75 8.15
C LEU A 63 7.26 11.16 7.62
N GLU A 64 7.54 12.06 8.54
CA GLU A 64 7.88 13.45 8.25
C GLU A 64 9.27 13.78 8.80
N ALA A 65 10.11 14.34 7.95
CA ALA A 65 11.37 14.93 8.36
C ALA A 65 11.41 16.37 7.85
N GLU A 66 11.55 17.34 8.76
CA GLU A 66 11.46 18.76 8.40
C GLU A 66 12.44 19.17 7.29
N ARG A 67 13.66 18.64 7.34
CA ARG A 67 14.75 19.05 6.45
C ARG A 67 15.11 17.97 5.43
N ARG A 68 15.78 16.89 5.85
CA ARG A 68 16.22 15.82 4.94
C ARG A 68 15.58 14.49 5.30
N LEU A 69 15.01 13.83 4.29
CA LEU A 69 14.54 12.46 4.31
C LEU A 69 15.38 11.66 3.30
N LEU A 70 16.30 10.85 3.82
CA LEU A 70 17.14 9.95 3.02
C LEU A 70 16.60 8.51 3.15
N VAL A 71 16.23 7.89 2.03
CA VAL A 71 15.69 6.53 1.95
C VAL A 71 16.56 5.68 1.03
N ASP A 72 17.57 5.03 1.59
CA ASP A 72 18.39 4.03 0.88
C ASP A 72 17.90 2.60 1.16
N GLY A 73 17.21 2.40 2.29
CA GLY A 73 16.59 1.13 2.66
C GLY A 73 15.21 0.90 2.04
N THR A 74 14.43 0.00 2.64
CA THR A 74 13.08 -0.34 2.16
C THR A 74 11.98 0.22 3.06
N VAL A 75 11.01 0.91 2.48
CA VAL A 75 9.73 1.26 3.12
C VAL A 75 8.63 0.44 2.46
N SER A 76 7.95 -0.40 3.26
CA SER A 76 6.99 -1.34 2.73
C SER A 76 5.70 -1.38 3.54
N ALA A 77 4.58 -1.36 2.83
CA ALA A 77 3.23 -1.52 3.37
C ALA A 77 2.39 -2.39 2.41
N ASN A 78 2.93 -3.53 1.99
CA ASN A 78 2.21 -4.45 1.12
C ASN A 78 1.09 -5.19 1.86
N GLY A 79 0.04 -5.56 1.15
CA GLY A 79 -0.95 -6.50 1.67
C GLY A 79 -0.38 -7.91 1.80
N ALA A 80 -0.89 -8.68 2.77
CA ALA A 80 -0.48 -10.05 2.98
C ALA A 80 -1.00 -10.94 1.84
N SER A 81 -0.13 -11.81 1.34
CA SER A 81 -0.51 -12.87 0.40
C SER A 81 -0.99 -14.10 1.16
N MET A 82 -2.01 -14.78 0.65
CA MET A 82 -2.47 -16.05 1.23
C MET A 82 -2.36 -17.20 0.23
N ALA A 83 -2.32 -18.42 0.77
CA ALA A 83 -2.44 -19.66 0.02
C ALA A 83 -3.80 -20.30 0.28
N ASN A 84 -4.32 -21.03 -0.72
CA ASN A 84 -5.51 -21.89 -0.69
C ASN A 84 -6.82 -21.19 -0.25
N TYR A 85 -7.75 -21.02 -1.19
CA TYR A 85 -9.14 -20.58 -0.97
C TYR A 85 -9.30 -19.21 -0.28
N SER A 86 -8.25 -18.38 -0.31
CA SER A 86 -8.16 -17.13 0.44
C SER A 86 -7.78 -15.96 -0.46
N GLY A 87 -8.47 -14.83 -0.33
CA GLY A 87 -8.13 -13.61 -1.04
C GLY A 87 -6.85 -12.95 -0.50
N GLY A 88 -6.13 -12.21 -1.35
CA GLY A 88 -5.00 -11.40 -0.91
C GLY A 88 -5.44 -10.08 -0.27
N GLY A 89 -4.66 -9.57 0.69
CA GLY A 89 -4.94 -8.29 1.35
C GLY A 89 -4.57 -7.09 0.48
N ALA A 90 -5.29 -5.98 0.60
CA ALA A 90 -4.97 -4.75 -0.13
C ALA A 90 -3.66 -4.11 0.37
N GLY A 91 -2.97 -3.40 -0.51
CA GLY A 91 -1.83 -2.56 -0.14
C GLY A 91 -2.24 -1.46 0.85
N GLY A 92 -1.28 -1.06 1.69
CA GLY A 92 -1.44 -0.03 2.71
C GLY A 92 -1.20 1.39 2.20
N SER A 93 -0.89 2.31 3.13
CA SER A 93 -0.56 3.70 2.78
C SER A 93 0.85 4.05 3.20
N VAL A 94 1.57 4.75 2.34
CA VAL A 94 2.88 5.32 2.62
C VAL A 94 2.83 6.83 2.37
N TYR A 95 2.95 7.61 3.44
CA TYR A 95 3.10 9.05 3.39
C TYR A 95 4.50 9.44 3.84
N LEU A 96 5.26 10.04 2.93
CA LEU A 96 6.61 10.55 3.18
C LEU A 96 6.64 12.05 2.91
N ARG A 97 7.24 12.81 3.83
CA ARG A 97 7.44 14.24 3.66
C ARG A 97 8.84 14.66 4.10
N GLY A 98 9.56 15.37 3.23
CA GLY A 98 10.78 16.06 3.62
C GLY A 98 11.25 17.08 2.58
N ALA A 99 11.83 18.19 3.03
CA ALA A 99 12.24 19.27 2.12
C ALA A 99 13.26 18.78 1.08
N TYR A 100 14.25 17.99 1.49
CA TYR A 100 15.16 17.24 0.63
C TYR A 100 14.81 15.75 0.71
N PHE A 101 14.34 15.18 -0.39
CA PHE A 101 14.03 13.77 -0.49
C PHE A 101 15.05 13.07 -1.39
N ASP A 102 15.90 12.24 -0.77
CA ASP A 102 17.05 11.59 -1.40
C ASP A 102 17.02 10.06 -1.17
N GLY A 103 17.88 9.35 -1.90
CA GLY A 103 18.24 7.95 -1.64
C GLY A 103 17.95 7.02 -2.80
N GLY A 104 18.50 5.81 -2.72
CA GLY A 104 18.39 4.76 -3.74
C GLY A 104 17.47 3.60 -3.38
N GLY A 105 16.69 3.74 -2.30
CA GLY A 105 15.92 2.65 -1.70
C GLY A 105 14.63 2.29 -2.43
N ILE A 106 13.80 1.47 -1.79
CA ILE A 106 12.54 0.98 -2.34
C ILE A 106 11.36 1.45 -1.49
N ILE A 107 10.32 1.95 -2.14
CA ILE A 107 9.05 2.33 -1.52
C ILE A 107 7.93 1.57 -2.22
N ARG A 108 7.19 0.75 -1.47
CA ARG A 108 6.12 -0.09 -2.03
C ARG A 108 4.91 -0.24 -1.11
N ALA A 109 3.74 -0.39 -1.72
CA ALA A 109 2.47 -0.65 -1.05
C ALA A 109 1.58 -1.56 -1.93
N ASN A 110 2.12 -2.63 -2.47
CA ASN A 110 1.42 -3.52 -3.41
C ASN A 110 0.35 -4.36 -2.70
N GLY A 111 -0.64 -4.81 -3.46
CA GLY A 111 -1.60 -5.81 -2.99
C GLY A 111 -0.96 -7.19 -2.81
N GLY A 112 -1.54 -7.98 -1.92
CA GLY A 112 -1.17 -9.37 -1.69
C GLY A 112 -1.80 -10.30 -2.73
N ASN A 113 -1.14 -11.42 -2.99
CA ASN A 113 -1.62 -12.44 -3.92
C ASN A 113 -2.77 -13.24 -3.32
N GLY A 114 -3.78 -13.54 -4.13
CA GLY A 114 -4.81 -14.53 -3.81
C GLY A 114 -4.53 -15.82 -4.58
N ARG A 115 -4.49 -16.97 -3.92
CA ARG A 115 -4.13 -18.24 -4.58
C ARG A 115 -5.16 -19.33 -4.30
N THR A 116 -5.79 -19.83 -5.35
CA THR A 116 -6.68 -21.01 -5.33
C THR A 116 -6.46 -21.83 -6.60
N ALA A 117 -6.52 -23.16 -6.49
CA ALA A 117 -6.74 -24.04 -7.64
C ALA A 117 -8.23 -23.98 -8.01
N GLY A 118 -8.59 -23.16 -9.00
CA GLY A 118 -9.98 -22.97 -9.47
C GLY A 118 -10.51 -21.54 -9.32
N ASN A 119 -11.81 -21.36 -9.56
CA ASN A 119 -12.48 -20.05 -9.51
C ASN A 119 -12.89 -19.72 -8.06
N GLY A 120 -12.20 -18.78 -7.40
CA GLY A 120 -12.68 -18.33 -6.09
C GLY A 120 -11.92 -17.23 -5.36
N SER A 121 -10.60 -17.08 -5.51
CA SER A 121 -9.84 -16.10 -4.72
C SER A 121 -9.41 -14.88 -5.53
N GLY A 122 -9.84 -13.69 -5.10
CA GLY A 122 -9.33 -12.43 -5.63
C GLY A 122 -8.00 -12.02 -5.02
N SER A 123 -7.24 -11.21 -5.75
CA SER A 123 -6.04 -10.58 -5.20
C SER A 123 -6.36 -9.26 -4.50
N GLY A 124 -5.44 -8.80 -3.66
CA GLY A 124 -5.52 -7.47 -3.09
C GLY A 124 -5.24 -6.40 -4.13
N GLY A 125 -5.94 -5.26 -4.05
CA GLY A 125 -5.60 -4.07 -4.83
C GLY A 125 -4.33 -3.39 -4.32
N GLY A 126 -3.70 -2.56 -5.16
CA GLY A 126 -2.57 -1.73 -4.75
C GLY A 126 -2.96 -0.62 -3.77
N GLY A 127 -1.99 -0.20 -2.96
CA GLY A 127 -2.13 0.81 -1.92
C GLY A 127 -1.93 2.24 -2.40
N ARG A 128 -1.70 3.17 -1.46
CA ARG A 128 -1.48 4.60 -1.76
C ARG A 128 -0.10 5.04 -1.31
N VAL A 129 0.64 5.67 -2.21
CA VAL A 129 1.94 6.29 -1.90
C VAL A 129 1.84 7.79 -2.15
N ALA A 130 2.23 8.60 -1.19
CA ALA A 130 2.32 10.05 -1.33
C ALA A 130 3.67 10.53 -0.82
N ILE A 131 4.43 11.21 -1.69
CA ILE A 131 5.75 11.73 -1.38
C ILE A 131 5.76 13.22 -1.61
N TRP A 132 5.94 13.97 -0.53
CA TRP A 132 6.02 15.43 -0.53
C TRP A 132 7.45 15.87 -0.37
N ARG A 133 7.94 16.67 -1.32
CA ARG A 133 9.33 17.14 -1.37
C ARG A 133 9.43 18.54 -1.94
N ARG A 134 10.47 19.29 -1.55
CA ARG A 134 10.84 20.55 -2.24
C ARG A 134 11.94 20.30 -3.27
N THR A 135 12.94 19.51 -2.88
CA THR A 135 14.05 19.08 -3.71
C THR A 135 13.99 17.56 -3.86
N HIS A 136 14.05 17.09 -5.11
CA HIS A 136 13.98 15.68 -5.47
C HIS A 136 15.35 15.17 -5.89
N GLY A 137 15.97 14.35 -5.05
CA GLY A 137 17.23 13.64 -5.31
C GLY A 137 17.10 12.12 -5.18
N PHE A 138 15.88 11.60 -5.06
CA PHE A 138 15.62 10.17 -4.98
C PHE A 138 15.84 9.50 -6.34
N THR A 139 16.63 8.44 -6.34
CA THR A 139 17.00 7.66 -7.55
C THR A 139 16.59 6.19 -7.42
N GLY A 140 15.97 5.83 -6.30
CA GLY A 140 15.45 4.50 -6.04
C GLY A 140 14.11 4.21 -6.72
N THR A 141 13.44 3.16 -6.25
CA THR A 141 12.18 2.69 -6.82
C THR A 141 11.00 3.13 -5.97
N ALA A 142 10.14 3.96 -6.53
CA ALA A 142 8.85 4.32 -5.97
C ALA A 142 7.86 4.39 -7.14
N GLU A 143 7.27 3.23 -7.47
CA GLU A 143 6.39 3.06 -8.62
C GLU A 143 4.92 2.98 -8.19
N GLN A 144 4.02 3.03 -9.17
CA GLN A 144 2.60 2.84 -8.90
C GLN A 144 2.39 1.48 -8.23
N PRO A 145 1.76 1.43 -7.04
CA PRO A 145 1.50 0.17 -6.38
C PRO A 145 0.66 -0.75 -7.26
N VAL A 146 1.08 -2.00 -7.42
CA VAL A 146 0.36 -2.97 -8.25
C VAL A 146 -0.60 -3.79 -7.40
N ALA A 147 -1.62 -4.35 -8.03
CA ALA A 147 -2.42 -5.39 -7.42
C ALA A 147 -1.60 -6.68 -7.28
N GLY A 148 -2.02 -7.56 -6.37
CA GLY A 148 -1.47 -8.91 -6.29
C GLY A 148 -1.89 -9.77 -7.48
N ASP A 149 -1.22 -10.90 -7.65
CA ASP A 149 -1.57 -11.93 -8.61
C ASP A 149 -2.74 -12.80 -8.13
N THR A 150 -3.45 -13.38 -9.11
CA THR A 150 -4.44 -14.45 -8.90
C THR A 150 -4.41 -15.43 -10.08
N TYR A 151 -4.92 -16.64 -9.85
CA TYR A 151 -5.04 -17.72 -10.82
C TYR A 151 -6.02 -17.38 -11.96
N SER A 152 -7.13 -16.69 -11.66
CA SER A 152 -8.12 -16.25 -12.65
C SER A 152 -8.11 -14.73 -12.77
N VAL A 153 -7.78 -14.20 -13.95
CA VAL A 153 -7.63 -12.74 -14.22
C VAL A 153 -8.85 -11.89 -13.86
N GLY A 154 -10.05 -12.47 -13.84
CA GLY A 154 -11.30 -11.77 -13.49
C GLY A 154 -11.44 -11.36 -12.02
N TYR A 155 -10.54 -11.80 -11.14
CA TYR A 155 -10.56 -11.45 -9.71
C TYR A 155 -9.31 -10.67 -9.27
N ARG A 156 -8.60 -10.06 -10.22
CA ARG A 156 -7.47 -9.17 -9.90
C ARG A 156 -7.98 -7.87 -9.27
N GLY A 157 -7.34 -7.45 -8.19
CA GLY A 157 -7.52 -6.12 -7.65
C GLY A 157 -7.07 -5.03 -8.63
N GLU A 158 -7.49 -3.79 -8.39
CA GLU A 158 -7.03 -2.64 -9.16
C GLU A 158 -5.65 -2.17 -8.68
N PRO A 159 -4.82 -1.56 -9.56
CA PRO A 159 -3.60 -0.90 -9.12
C PRO A 159 -3.92 0.26 -8.17
N GLY A 160 -2.96 0.55 -7.32
CA GLY A 160 -2.99 1.67 -6.40
C GLY A 160 -2.58 2.99 -7.05
N THR A 161 -2.22 3.97 -6.23
CA THR A 161 -1.76 5.28 -6.70
C THR A 161 -0.45 5.68 -6.07
N ILE A 162 0.33 6.45 -6.84
CA ILE A 162 1.46 7.20 -6.33
C ILE A 162 1.26 8.68 -6.65
N TYR A 163 1.53 9.54 -5.68
CA TYR A 163 1.47 10.99 -5.82
C TYR A 163 2.80 11.62 -5.40
N TRP A 164 3.29 12.50 -6.26
CA TRP A 164 4.49 13.30 -6.02
C TRP A 164 4.08 14.77 -5.85
N GLY A 165 4.11 15.26 -4.62
CA GLY A 165 3.66 16.60 -4.24
C GLY A 165 4.81 17.55 -3.93
N ASP A 166 4.70 18.80 -4.38
CA ASP A 166 5.71 19.82 -4.10
C ASP A 166 5.41 20.50 -2.76
N ILE A 167 6.42 20.57 -1.88
CA ILE A 167 6.36 21.40 -0.69
C ILE A 167 6.74 22.81 -1.12
N PRO A 168 5.88 23.82 -0.91
CA PRO A 168 6.21 25.20 -1.22
C PRO A 168 7.54 25.63 -0.59
N ALA A 169 8.24 26.54 -1.27
CA ALA A 169 9.39 27.22 -0.68
C ALA A 169 8.97 27.92 0.63
N GLN A 170 9.87 27.99 1.60
CA GLN A 170 9.63 28.86 2.76
C GLN A 170 9.60 30.31 2.27
N GLY A 171 8.50 31.01 2.53
CA GLY A 171 8.27 32.37 2.07
C GLY A 171 6.80 32.71 1.93
N THR A 172 6.51 33.89 1.39
CA THR A 172 5.15 34.36 1.18
C THR A 172 4.56 33.70 -0.06
N ILE A 173 3.48 32.93 0.11
CA ILE A 173 2.66 32.46 -1.01
C ILE A 173 1.67 33.57 -1.36
N LEU A 174 1.79 34.12 -2.56
CA LEU A 174 0.78 35.02 -3.12
C LEU A 174 -0.17 34.19 -3.99
N LEU A 175 -1.38 33.93 -3.51
CA LEU A 175 -2.45 33.36 -4.34
C LEU A 175 -3.20 34.53 -4.99
N LEU A 176 -3.03 34.68 -6.30
CA LEU A 176 -3.85 35.59 -7.10
C LEU A 176 -4.92 34.77 -7.79
N ARG A 177 -6.17 35.21 -7.66
CA ARG A 177 -7.33 34.65 -8.33
C ARG A 177 -8.06 35.76 -9.08
#